data_AF-A0A538F4Y5-F1
#
_entry.id   AF-A0A538F4Y5-F1
#
_cell.length_a   1.000
_cell.length_b   1.000
_cell.length_c   1.000
_cell.angle_alpha   90.00
_cell.angle_beta   90.00
_cell.angle_gamma   90.00
#
_symmetry.space_group_name_H-M   'P 1'
#
loop_
_entity.id
_entity.type
_entity.pdbx_description
1 polymer ?
#
loop_
_entity_poly.entity_id
_entity_poly.type
_entity_poly.pdbx_seq_one_letter_code
_entity_poly.pdbx_strand_id
1 'polypeptide(L)'
;MYDKAVDFLEPIDITAHLDKIELYLGQVCQIAGISKMQLDYWTNKAQIPTKGKKQRIYDMDALETVMLIKQAKDKGLNLGAAIEAARTFRATKTAASNGQ
;
A
#
# COMPACT_ATOMS: atom_id res chain seq x y z
N MET A 1 -2.11 -9.05 -41.64
CA MET A 1 -1.23 -10.08 -41.04
C MET A 1 -0.75 -9.62 -39.67
N TYR A 2 -1.63 -9.54 -38.67
CA TYR A 2 -1.26 -9.40 -37.25
C TYR A 2 -1.84 -10.55 -36.39
N ASP A 3 -2.65 -11.42 -36.98
CA ASP A 3 -3.38 -12.50 -36.29
C ASP A 3 -2.47 -13.51 -35.58
N LYS A 4 -1.36 -13.90 -36.22
CA LYS A 4 -0.46 -14.92 -35.66
C LYS A 4 0.29 -14.49 -34.41
N ALA A 5 0.40 -13.20 -34.12
CA ALA A 5 1.10 -12.72 -32.93
C ALA A 5 0.30 -12.96 -31.64
N VAL A 6 -1.03 -13.04 -31.75
CA VAL A 6 -1.93 -13.27 -30.62
C VAL A 6 -1.79 -14.70 -30.10
N ASP A 7 -1.54 -15.67 -30.98
CA ASP A 7 -1.38 -17.10 -30.64
C ASP A 7 -0.16 -17.38 -29.73
N PHE A 8 0.77 -16.43 -29.59
CA PHE A 8 1.96 -16.54 -28.73
C PHE A 8 1.79 -15.86 -27.36
N LEU A 9 0.69 -15.16 -27.12
CA LEU A 9 0.45 -14.50 -25.83
C LEU A 9 -0.10 -15.50 -24.83
N GLU A 10 0.52 -15.54 -23.65
CA GLU A 10 0.02 -16.30 -22.51
C GLU A 10 -0.69 -15.37 -21.51
N PRO A 11 -1.73 -15.84 -20.80
CA PRO A 11 -2.35 -15.07 -19.74
C PRO A 11 -1.33 -14.67 -18.66
N ILE A 12 -1.30 -13.38 -18.33
CA ILE A 12 -0.43 -12.87 -17.27
C ILE A 12 -1.22 -12.79 -15.97
N ASP A 13 -0.77 -13.50 -14.95
CA ASP A 13 -1.27 -13.31 -13.59
C ASP A 13 -0.63 -12.07 -12.96
N ILE A 14 -1.32 -10.93 -13.07
CA ILE A 14 -0.87 -9.66 -12.50
C ILE A 14 -0.70 -9.75 -10.98
N THR A 15 -1.44 -10.62 -10.29
CA THR A 15 -1.38 -10.73 -8.83
C THR A 15 -0.01 -11.21 -8.35
N ALA A 16 0.63 -12.10 -9.13
CA ALA A 16 1.98 -12.60 -8.89
C ALA A 16 3.11 -11.55 -9.10
N HIS A 17 2.76 -10.33 -9.52
CA HIS A 17 3.70 -9.23 -9.72
C HIS A 17 3.44 -8.03 -8.80
N LEU A 18 2.40 -8.09 -7.94
CA LEU A 18 2.05 -6.96 -7.07
C LEU A 18 3.16 -6.63 -6.05
N ASP A 19 3.89 -7.63 -5.59
CA ASP A 19 5.03 -7.49 -4.68
C ASP A 19 6.19 -6.67 -5.28
N LYS A 20 6.28 -6.61 -6.61
CA LYS A 20 7.31 -5.85 -7.35
C LYS A 20 6.92 -4.40 -7.59
N ILE A 21 5.69 -4.00 -7.25
CA ILE A 21 5.21 -2.63 -7.48
C ILE A 21 5.87 -1.67 -6.50
N GLU A 22 6.47 -0.62 -7.06
CA GLU A 22 7.09 0.46 -6.32
C GLU A 22 6.38 1.78 -6.67
N LEU A 23 5.85 2.44 -5.65
CA LEU A 23 5.02 3.64 -5.79
C LEU A 23 5.75 4.86 -5.26
N TYR A 24 5.67 5.94 -6.04
CA TYR A 24 6.12 7.24 -5.61
C TYR A 24 5.04 7.95 -4.80
N LEU A 25 5.47 8.96 -4.03
CA LEU A 25 4.61 9.79 -3.19
C LEU A 25 3.31 10.23 -3.88
N GLY A 26 3.38 10.74 -5.11
CA GLY A 26 2.20 11.22 -5.83
C GLY A 26 1.16 10.13 -6.10
N GLN A 27 1.62 8.93 -6.44
CA GLN A 27 0.77 7.77 -6.70
C GLN A 27 0.10 7.29 -5.41
N VAL A 28 0.83 7.22 -4.30
CA VAL A 28 0.26 6.87 -2.99
C VAL A 28 -0.82 7.88 -2.57
N CYS A 29 -0.54 9.18 -2.70
CA CYS A 29 -1.53 10.23 -2.42
C CYS A 29 -2.80 10.07 -3.26
N GLN A 30 -2.65 9.83 -4.56
CA GLN A 30 -3.77 9.64 -5.48
C GLN A 30 -4.60 8.41 -5.12
N ILE A 31 -3.96 7.26 -4.88
CA ILE A 31 -4.65 5.99 -4.57
C ILE A 31 -5.35 6.07 -3.21
N ALA A 32 -4.67 6.57 -2.18
CA ALA A 32 -5.23 6.65 -0.84
C ALA A 32 -6.19 7.84 -0.64
N GLY A 33 -6.26 8.77 -1.60
CA GLY A 33 -7.09 9.97 -1.50
C GLY A 33 -6.67 10.88 -0.35
N ILE A 34 -5.37 11.10 -0.18
CA ILE A 34 -4.80 11.97 0.87
C ILE A 34 -3.84 12.98 0.29
N SER A 35 -3.68 14.11 0.98
CA SER A 35 -2.68 15.10 0.61
C SER A 35 -1.25 14.61 0.88
N LYS A 36 -0.28 15.18 0.15
CA LYS A 36 1.15 14.96 0.41
C LYS A 36 1.53 15.23 1.87
N MET A 37 1.00 16.31 2.44
CA MET A 37 1.29 16.67 3.83
C MET A 37 0.80 15.61 4.81
N GLN A 38 -0.39 15.05 4.59
CA GLN A 38 -0.89 13.94 5.40
C GLN A 38 0.00 12.71 5.24
N LEU A 39 0.36 12.33 4.01
CA LEU A 39 1.25 11.20 3.77
C LEU A 39 2.61 11.39 4.46
N ASP A 40 3.26 12.54 4.30
CA ASP A 40 4.56 12.82 4.94
C ASP A 40 4.47 12.74 6.47
N TYR A 41 3.39 13.27 7.05
CA TYR A 41 3.17 13.20 8.49
C TYR A 41 2.91 11.78 8.97
N TRP A 42 2.07 11.01 8.27
CA TRP A 42 1.72 9.64 8.63
C TRP A 42 2.88 8.68 8.46
N THR A 43 3.66 8.82 7.37
CA THR A 43 4.89 8.03 7.15
C THR A 43 5.83 8.14 8.33
N ASN A 44 6.07 9.36 8.82
CA ASN A 44 6.94 9.57 9.98
C ASN A 44 6.28 9.07 11.29
N LYS A 45 5.01 9.44 11.53
CA LYS A 45 4.34 9.16 12.81
C LYS A 45 4.05 7.67 13.03
N ALA A 46 3.71 6.95 11.97
CA ALA A 46 3.42 5.51 12.01
C ALA A 46 4.65 4.64 11.74
N GLN A 47 5.79 5.26 11.40
CA GLN A 47 7.02 4.59 10.99
C GLN A 47 6.82 3.68 9.77
N ILE A 48 6.12 4.20 8.74
CA ILE A 48 5.84 3.44 7.52
C ILE A 48 7.17 3.22 6.77
N PRO A 49 7.55 1.98 6.44
CA PRO A 49 8.77 1.69 5.70
C PRO A 49 8.74 2.34 4.32
N THR A 50 9.87 2.92 3.91
CA THR A 50 10.08 3.44 2.55
C THR A 50 11.47 3.09 2.06
N LYS A 51 11.60 2.87 0.75
CA LYS A 51 12.90 2.72 0.08
C LYS A 51 13.35 4.05 -0.55
N GLY A 52 14.60 4.07 -1.01
CA GLY A 52 15.18 5.18 -1.78
C GLY A 52 15.90 6.22 -0.93
N LYS A 53 16.96 6.83 -1.50
CA LYS A 53 17.81 7.83 -0.81
C LYS A 53 17.35 9.27 -1.02
N LYS A 54 16.92 9.62 -2.24
CA LYS A 54 16.51 10.99 -2.62
C LYS A 54 14.99 11.18 -2.65
N GLN A 55 14.26 10.11 -2.97
CA GLN A 55 12.81 10.09 -3.05
C GLN A 55 12.31 8.84 -2.34
N ARG A 56 11.23 9.00 -1.57
CA ARG A 56 10.55 7.89 -0.90
C ARG A 56 9.79 7.05 -1.91
N ILE A 57 10.03 5.75 -1.84
CA ILE A 57 9.35 4.72 -2.60
C ILE A 57 8.60 3.84 -1.61
N TYR A 58 7.32 3.59 -1.91
CA TYR A 58 6.40 2.82 -1.09
C TYR A 58 6.06 1.53 -1.83
N ASP A 59 6.17 0.40 -1.15
CA ASP A 59 5.67 -0.87 -1.66
C ASP A 59 4.18 -1.03 -1.35
N MET A 60 3.62 -2.19 -1.72
CA MET A 60 2.21 -2.51 -1.48
C MET A 60 1.86 -2.59 0.00
N ASP A 61 2.78 -3.04 0.86
CA ASP A 61 2.56 -3.10 2.32
C ASP A 61 2.48 -1.70 2.94
N ALA A 62 3.34 -0.80 2.49
CA ALA A 62 3.31 0.59 2.89
C ALA A 62 2.01 1.29 2.41
N LEU A 63 1.58 1.03 1.18
CA LEU A 63 0.30 1.53 0.66
C LEU A 63 -0.88 1.00 1.48
N GLU A 64 -0.96 -0.30 1.74
CA GLU A 64 -2.01 -0.91 2.56
C GLU A 64 -2.10 -0.24 3.93
N THR A 65 -0.95 -0.02 4.58
CA THR A 65 -0.87 0.67 5.88
C THR A 65 -1.46 2.08 5.82
N VAL A 66 -1.12 2.86 4.79
CA VAL A 66 -1.67 4.21 4.58
C VAL A 66 -3.18 4.17 4.41
N MET A 67 -3.69 3.22 3.62
CA MET A 67 -5.13 3.08 3.34
C MET A 67 -5.91 2.65 4.59
N LEU A 68 -5.36 1.78 5.43
CA LEU A 68 -5.96 1.38 6.71
C LEU A 68 -6.02 2.57 7.68
N ILE A 69 -4.95 3.36 7.77
CA ILE A 69 -4.95 4.60 8.57
C ILE A 69 -6.01 5.56 8.05
N LYS A 70 -6.10 5.75 6.72
CA LYS A 70 -7.16 6.59 6.10
C LYS A 70 -8.55 6.10 6.46
N GLN A 71 -8.81 4.80 6.35
CA GLN A 71 -10.11 4.23 6.67
C GLN A 71 -10.48 4.46 8.15
N ALA A 72 -9.54 4.29 9.08
CA ALA A 72 -9.77 4.57 10.50
C ALA A 72 -10.00 6.06 10.76
N LYS A 73 -9.21 6.94 10.13
CA LYS A 73 -9.38 8.40 10.17
C LYS A 73 -10.77 8.83 9.70
N ASP A 74 -11.26 8.25 8.61
CA ASP A 74 -12.59 8.54 8.05
C ASP A 74 -13.73 8.09 8.99
N LYS A 75 -13.49 7.07 9.81
CA LYS A 75 -14.40 6.63 10.87
C LYS A 75 -14.34 7.50 12.14
N GLY A 76 -13.62 8.62 12.09
CA GLY A 76 -13.55 9.59 13.19
C GLY A 76 -12.42 9.34 14.20
N LEU A 77 -11.54 8.36 13.97
CA LEU A 77 -10.41 8.13 14.87
C LEU A 77 -9.38 9.27 14.76
N ASN A 78 -8.73 9.57 15.89
CA ASN A 78 -7.51 10.37 15.88
C ASN A 78 -6.36 9.56 15.24
N LEU A 79 -5.27 10.23 14.87
CA LEU A 79 -4.19 9.56 14.14
C LEU A 79 -3.53 8.44 14.95
N GLY A 80 -3.30 8.63 16.26
CA GLY A 80 -2.69 7.59 17.09
C GLY A 80 -3.54 6.32 17.14
N ALA A 81 -4.84 6.49 17.39
CA ALA A 81 -5.79 5.37 17.38
C ALA A 81 -5.91 4.71 16.00
N ALA A 82 -5.85 5.49 14.92
CA ALA A 82 -5.88 4.97 13.55
C ALA A 82 -4.64 4.12 13.22
N ILE A 83 -3.45 4.55 13.68
CA ILE A 83 -2.20 3.80 13.50
C ILE A 83 -2.26 2.47 14.25
N GLU A 84 -2.69 2.48 15.51
CA GLU A 84 -2.81 1.25 16.29
C GLU A 84 -3.84 0.29 15.70
N ALA A 85 -5.01 0.79 15.27
CA ALA A 85 -6.01 -0.02 14.60
C ALA A 85 -5.46 -0.69 13.33
N ALA A 86 -4.71 0.05 12.50
CA ALA A 86 -4.06 -0.50 11.32
C ALA A 86 -3.04 -1.61 11.66
N ARG A 87 -2.23 -1.40 12.71
CA ARG A 87 -1.25 -2.39 13.19
C ARG A 87 -1.92 -3.67 13.69
N THR A 88 -2.94 -3.56 14.53
CA THR A 88 -3.68 -4.72 15.05
C THR A 88 -4.37 -5.50 13.94
N PHE A 89 -4.96 -4.80 12.96
CA PHE A 89 -5.60 -5.44 11.81
C PHE A 89 -4.59 -6.25 10.99
N ARG A 90 -3.44 -5.68 10.66
CA ARG A 90 -2.39 -6.38 9.89
C ARG A 90 -1.83 -7.58 10.65
N ALA A 91 -1.58 -7.45 11.96
CA ALA A 91 -1.14 -8.56 12.79
C ALA A 91 -2.14 -9.73 12.81
N THR A 92 -3.44 -9.42 12.87
CA THR A 92 -4.51 -10.43 12.85
C THR A 92 -4.58 -11.13 11.49
N LYS A 93 -4.45 -10.39 10.39
CA LYS A 93 -4.43 -10.93 9.02
C LYS A 93 -3.25 -11.89 8.81
N THR A 94 -2.05 -11.53 9.27
CA THR A 94 -0.86 -12.39 9.18
C THR A 94 -1.00 -13.66 10.03
N ALA A 95 -1.59 -13.56 11.22
CA ALA A 95 -1.85 -14.75 12.05
C ALA A 95 -2.84 -15.71 11.38
N ALA A 96 -3.87 -15.18 10.70
CA ALA A 96 -4.84 -15.98 9.95
C ALA A 96 -4.24 -16.66 8.70
N SER A 97 -3.29 -16.01 8.01
CA SER A 97 -2.62 -16.59 6.84
C SER A 97 -1.57 -17.65 7.18
N ASN A 98 -0.99 -17.60 8.39
CA ASN A 98 0.03 -18.57 8.85
C ASN A 98 -0.56 -19.83 9.50
N GLY A 99 -1.88 -19.87 9.68
CA GLY A 99 -2.63 -21.01 10.21
C GLY A 99 -3.29 -21.90 9.14
N GLN A 100 -2.95 -21.70 7.87
CA GLN A 100 -3.39 -22.52 6.72
C GLN A 100 -2.21 -23.24 6.09
#